data_AF-A0A1M5DUU4-F1
#
_entry.id   AF-A0A1M5DUU4-F1
#
_cell.length_a   1.000
_cell.length_b   1.000
_cell.length_c   1.000
_cell.angle_alpha   90.00
_cell.angle_beta   90.00
_cell.angle_gamma   90.00
#
_symmetry.space_group_name_H-M   'P 1'
#
loop_
_entity.id
_entity.type
_entity.pdbx_description
1 polymer ?
#
loop_
_entity_poly.entity_id
_entity_poly.type
_entity_poly.pdbx_seq_one_letter_code
_entity_poly.pdbx_strand_id
1 'polypeptide(L)'
;MVSYKNPEKQAAYLRKWRERRRNIRIKQGRKVARNIFFLYFCDNPCDHKNKILQILPLVFGRLLSPDEEGFLFDLFVSLPRRFLESLLIAWRESYRRDLTIQDFQDIFFAREEEPCPTCGRPFPIR
;
A
#
# COMPACT_ATOMS: atom_id res chain seq x y z
N MET A 1 -27.76 22.30 13.19
CA MET A 1 -27.36 22.43 11.77
C MET A 1 -26.76 23.82 11.54
N VAL A 2 -25.43 23.93 11.44
CA VAL A 2 -24.76 25.23 11.22
C VAL A 2 -24.83 25.54 9.73
N SER A 3 -25.74 26.44 9.35
CA SER A 3 -25.91 26.90 7.97
C SER A 3 -24.69 27.74 7.57
N TYR A 4 -23.91 27.25 6.62
CA TYR A 4 -22.81 27.97 5.95
C TYR A 4 -23.40 29.08 5.06
N LYS A 5 -23.82 30.21 5.66
CA LYS A 5 -24.48 31.32 4.95
C LYS A 5 -23.54 32.23 4.13
N ASN A 6 -22.24 31.95 4.07
CA ASN A 6 -21.28 32.75 3.30
C ASN A 6 -20.46 31.84 2.34
N PRO A 7 -20.68 31.97 1.01
CA PRO A 7 -20.04 31.11 0.02
C PRO A 7 -18.52 31.31 -0.04
N GLU A 8 -17.99 32.50 0.24
CA GLU A 8 -16.55 32.75 0.28
C GLU A 8 -15.88 32.06 1.47
N LYS A 9 -16.52 32.09 2.65
CA LYS A 9 -16.03 31.36 3.84
C LYS A 9 -16.09 29.85 3.63
N GLN A 10 -17.11 29.35 2.93
CA GLN A 10 -17.20 27.94 2.53
C GLN A 10 -16.09 27.57 1.54
N ALA A 11 -15.84 28.40 0.52
CA ALA A 11 -14.77 28.17 -0.44
C ALA A 11 -13.37 28.19 0.23
N ALA A 12 -13.13 29.14 1.13
CA ALA A 12 -11.88 29.22 1.90
C ALA A 12 -11.69 28.01 2.82
N TYR A 13 -12.76 27.55 3.48
CA TYR A 13 -12.75 26.33 4.28
C TYR A 13 -12.41 25.11 3.41
N LEU A 14 -13.05 24.95 2.25
CA LEU A 14 -12.79 23.85 1.33
C LEU A 14 -11.35 23.87 0.80
N ARG A 15 -10.78 25.04 0.49
CA ARG A 15 -9.36 25.18 0.12
C ARG A 15 -8.45 24.67 1.24
N LYS A 16 -8.63 25.16 2.46
CA LYS A 16 -7.85 24.71 3.64
C LYS A 16 -8.02 23.22 3.92
N TRP A 17 -9.24 22.69 3.77
CA TRP A 17 -9.53 21.28 3.96
C TRP A 17 -8.82 20.39 2.93
N ARG A 18 -8.88 20.77 1.63
CA ARG A 18 -8.16 20.08 0.55
C ARG A 18 -6.65 20.12 0.77
N GLU A 19 -6.11 21.29 1.14
CA GLU A 19 -4.69 21.48 1.42
C GLU A 19 -4.23 20.63 2.62
N ARG A 20 -4.99 20.61 3.71
CA ARG A 20 -4.71 19.75 4.88
C ARG A 20 -4.69 18.28 4.49
N ARG A 21 -5.67 17.82 3.70
CA ARG A 21 -5.70 16.42 3.21
C ARG A 21 -4.53 16.10 2.29
N ARG A 22 -4.16 17.01 1.39
CA ARG A 22 -2.98 16.87 0.54
C ARG A 22 -1.70 16.71 1.37
N ASN A 23 -1.52 17.55 2.39
CA ASN A 23 -0.35 17.50 3.26
C ASN A 23 -0.29 16.22 4.09
N ILE A 24 -1.44 15.72 4.59
CA ILE A 24 -1.50 14.42 5.28
C ILE A 24 -1.07 13.30 4.34
N ARG A 25 -1.59 13.27 3.11
CA ARG A 25 -1.22 12.25 2.11
C ARG A 25 0.26 12.30 1.74
N ILE A 26 0.84 13.50 1.56
CA ILE A 26 2.29 13.65 1.29
C ILE A 26 3.11 13.08 2.46
N LYS A 27 2.72 13.37 3.70
CA LYS A 27 3.40 12.83 4.89
C LYS A 27 3.28 11.31 4.97
N GLN A 28 2.09 10.75 4.73
CA GLN A 28 1.88 9.30 4.67
C GLN A 28 2.73 8.66 3.58
N GLY A 29 2.76 9.25 2.38
CA GLY A 29 3.54 8.71 1.27
C GLY A 29 5.04 8.70 1.54
N ARG A 30 5.59 9.76 2.14
CA ARG A 30 6.99 9.77 2.59
C ARG A 30 7.28 8.68 3.62
N LYS A 31 6.34 8.41 4.53
CA LYS A 31 6.48 7.35 5.54
C LYS A 31 6.47 5.96 4.90
N VAL A 32 5.54 5.69 3.98
CA VAL A 32 5.46 4.42 3.25
C VAL A 32 6.75 4.19 2.45
N ALA A 33 7.16 5.14 1.63
CA ALA A 33 8.38 5.04 0.83
C ALA A 33 9.64 4.80 1.69
N ARG A 34 9.79 5.54 2.80
CA ARG A 34 10.93 5.36 3.73
C ARG A 34 10.95 3.96 4.35
N ASN A 35 9.80 3.46 4.79
CA ASN A 35 9.72 2.14 5.40
C ASN A 35 9.95 1.02 4.39
N ILE A 36 9.36 1.12 3.20
CA ILE A 36 9.59 0.14 2.13
C ILE A 36 11.06 0.12 1.73
N PHE A 37 11.68 1.28 1.50
CA PHE A 37 13.10 1.36 1.16
C PHE A 37 13.96 0.72 2.24
N PHE A 38 13.72 1.06 3.52
CA PHE A 38 14.44 0.46 4.64
C PHE A 38 14.30 -1.08 4.65
N LEU A 39 13.09 -1.59 4.46
CA LEU A 39 12.83 -3.03 4.47
C LEU A 39 13.43 -3.73 3.25
N TYR A 40 13.46 -3.07 2.09
CA TYR A 40 13.98 -3.65 0.85
C TYR A 40 15.50 -3.84 0.90
N PHE A 41 16.22 -2.92 1.52
CA PHE A 41 17.68 -2.92 1.62
C PHE A 41 18.22 -3.48 2.95
N CYS A 42 17.34 -3.96 3.84
CA CYS A 42 17.76 -4.60 5.07
C CYS A 42 18.18 -6.05 4.81
N ASP A 43 19.20 -6.52 5.53
CA ASP A 43 19.69 -7.90 5.46
C ASP A 43 18.62 -8.91 5.90
N ASN A 44 17.85 -8.58 6.94
CA ASN A 44 16.75 -9.40 7.43
C ASN A 44 15.46 -8.58 7.66
N PRO A 45 14.61 -8.43 6.64
CA PRO A 45 13.40 -7.63 6.74
C PRO A 45 12.36 -8.23 7.70
N CYS A 46 12.44 -9.53 8.01
CA CYS A 46 11.53 -10.21 8.93
C CYS A 46 11.66 -9.74 10.39
N ASP A 47 12.86 -9.29 10.79
CA ASP A 47 13.10 -8.71 12.14
C ASP A 47 12.36 -7.38 12.34
N HIS A 48 11.81 -6.83 11.26
CA HIS A 48 11.13 -5.55 11.23
C HIS A 48 9.62 -5.67 11.02
N LYS A 49 8.99 -6.73 11.53
CA LYS A 49 7.53 -6.95 11.51
C LYS A 49 6.70 -5.71 11.83
N ASN A 50 7.08 -4.95 12.85
CA ASN A 50 6.36 -3.73 13.24
C ASN A 50 6.33 -2.66 12.15
N LYS A 51 7.34 -2.59 11.28
CA LYS A 51 7.35 -1.65 10.15
C LYS A 51 6.35 -2.08 9.08
N ILE A 52 6.21 -3.38 8.83
CA ILE A 52 5.20 -3.94 7.92
C ILE A 52 3.79 -3.63 8.43
N LEU A 53 3.49 -3.97 9.69
CA LEU A 53 2.18 -3.69 10.29
C LEU A 53 1.83 -2.20 10.26
N GLN A 54 2.82 -1.30 10.37
CA GLN A 54 2.59 0.13 10.27
C GLN A 54 2.32 0.65 8.86
N ILE A 55 2.82 -0.01 7.81
CA ILE A 55 2.61 0.44 6.42
C ILE A 55 1.34 -0.14 5.82
N LEU A 56 0.92 -1.33 6.22
CA LEU A 56 -0.25 -2.00 5.65
C LEU A 56 -1.51 -1.10 5.67
N PRO A 57 -1.95 -0.52 6.81
CA PRO A 57 -3.12 0.35 6.81
C PRO A 57 -2.97 1.62 5.96
N LEU A 58 -1.73 2.10 5.77
CA LEU A 58 -1.46 3.29 4.95
C LEU A 58 -1.58 2.98 3.46
N VAL A 59 -1.23 1.76 3.06
CA VAL A 59 -1.34 1.29 1.67
C VAL A 59 -2.79 1.02 1.32
N PHE A 60 -3.51 0.28 2.18
CA PHE A 60 -4.91 -0.07 1.97
C PHE A 60 -5.89 1.06 2.29
N GLY A 61 -5.45 2.12 2.99
CA GLY A 61 -6.30 3.26 3.35
C GLY A 61 -7.34 2.95 4.45
N ARG A 62 -7.27 1.76 5.04
CA ARG A 62 -8.18 1.25 6.09
C ARG A 62 -7.42 0.39 7.09
N LEU A 63 -8.04 0.12 8.22
CA LEU A 63 -7.57 -0.92 9.12
C LEU A 63 -7.86 -2.30 8.49
N LEU A 64 -6.92 -3.21 8.66
CA LEU A 64 -7.05 -4.59 8.22
C LEU A 64 -7.57 -5.43 9.39
N SER A 65 -8.29 -6.51 9.08
CA SER A 65 -8.64 -7.50 10.10
C SER A 65 -7.38 -8.30 10.52
N PRO A 66 -7.39 -8.94 11.70
CA PRO A 66 -6.27 -9.79 12.11
C PRO A 66 -5.92 -10.89 11.10
N ASP A 67 -6.94 -11.46 10.43
CA ASP A 67 -6.75 -12.50 9.43
C ASP A 67 -6.08 -11.95 8.15
N GLU A 68 -6.49 -10.75 7.72
CA GLU A 68 -5.88 -10.06 6.59
C GLU A 68 -4.41 -9.69 6.88
N GLU A 69 -4.13 -9.20 8.08
CA GLU A 69 -2.76 -8.90 8.51
C GLU A 69 -1.90 -10.16 8.58
N GLY A 70 -2.44 -11.25 9.13
CA GLY A 70 -1.78 -12.55 9.19
C GLY A 70 -1.41 -13.06 7.81
N PHE A 71 -2.37 -13.09 6.88
CA PHE A 71 -2.16 -13.49 5.50
C PHE A 71 -1.06 -12.67 4.80
N LEU A 72 -1.12 -11.35 4.90
CA LEU A 72 -0.12 -10.48 4.28
C LEU A 72 1.27 -10.64 4.93
N PHE A 73 1.31 -10.89 6.23
CA PHE A 73 2.55 -11.15 6.92
C PHE A 73 3.19 -12.47 6.48
N ASP A 74 2.40 -13.52 6.28
CA ASP A 74 2.89 -14.80 5.79
C ASP A 74 3.47 -14.69 4.36
N LEU A 75 2.81 -13.90 3.49
CA LEU A 75 3.36 -13.58 2.17
C LEU A 75 4.68 -12.82 2.25
N PHE A 76 4.78 -11.85 3.16
CA PHE A 76 6.01 -11.09 3.38
C PHE A 76 7.15 -11.98 3.88
N VAL A 77 6.90 -12.88 4.82
CA VAL A 77 7.91 -13.82 5.33
C VAL A 77 8.36 -14.77 4.22
N SER A 78 7.42 -15.26 3.41
CA SER A 78 7.70 -16.21 2.34
C SER A 78 8.49 -15.59 1.18
N LEU A 79 8.11 -14.37 0.75
CA LEU A 79 8.66 -13.71 -0.43
C LEU A 79 8.82 -12.19 -0.19
N PRO A 80 9.77 -11.77 0.67
CA PRO A 80 9.83 -10.39 1.17
C PRO A 80 10.06 -9.34 0.09
N ARG A 81 10.98 -9.58 -0.85
CA ARG A 81 11.25 -8.61 -1.94
C ARG A 81 10.06 -8.44 -2.86
N ARG A 82 9.47 -9.56 -3.31
CA ARG A 82 8.27 -9.56 -4.16
C ARG A 82 7.12 -8.85 -3.45
N PHE A 83 6.90 -9.16 -2.17
CA PHE A 83 5.88 -8.52 -1.37
C PHE A 83 6.05 -7.00 -1.32
N LEU A 84 7.26 -6.50 -1.05
CA LEU A 84 7.54 -5.07 -0.99
C LEU A 84 7.33 -4.37 -2.34
N GLU A 85 7.67 -5.03 -3.45
CA GLU A 85 7.44 -4.52 -4.80
C GLU A 85 5.95 -4.46 -5.14
N SER A 86 5.20 -5.52 -4.85
CA SER A 86 3.74 -5.54 -4.99
C SER A 86 3.06 -4.50 -4.10
N LEU A 87 3.59 -4.26 -2.90
CA LEU A 87 3.09 -3.25 -1.98
C LEU A 87 3.30 -1.82 -2.49
N LEU A 88 4.39 -1.54 -3.24
CA LEU A 88 4.57 -0.26 -3.91
C LEU A 88 3.54 -0.04 -5.03
N ILE A 89 3.24 -1.09 -5.80
CA ILE A 89 2.24 -1.04 -6.87
C ILE A 89 0.86 -0.81 -6.26
N ALA A 90 0.50 -1.60 -5.23
CA ALA A 90 -0.75 -1.43 -4.49
C ALA A 90 -0.86 -0.01 -3.93
N TRP A 91 0.19 0.51 -3.27
CA TRP A 91 0.18 1.87 -2.77
C TRP A 91 -0.07 2.93 -3.86
N ARG A 92 0.47 2.72 -5.07
CA ARG A 92 0.20 3.61 -6.21
C ARG A 92 -1.26 3.53 -6.65
N GLU A 93 -1.85 2.35 -6.69
CA GLU A 93 -3.26 2.16 -7.07
C GLU A 93 -4.24 2.66 -6.00
N SER A 94 -3.83 2.67 -4.73
CA SER A 94 -4.65 3.18 -3.61
C SER A 94 -4.97 4.68 -3.71
N TYR A 95 -4.21 5.41 -4.53
CA TYR A 95 -4.51 6.80 -4.85
C TYR A 95 -5.76 6.96 -5.75
N ARG A 96 -6.12 5.92 -6.51
CA ARG A 96 -7.19 5.95 -7.50
C ARG A 96 -8.47 5.31 -7.00
N ARG A 97 -8.36 4.24 -6.21
CA ARG A 97 -9.48 3.44 -5.70
C ARG A 97 -9.15 2.81 -4.36
N ASP A 98 -10.19 2.37 -3.65
CA ASP A 98 -10.00 1.53 -2.46
C ASP A 98 -9.47 0.16 -2.87
N LEU A 99 -8.52 -0.37 -2.10
CA LEU A 99 -7.90 -1.66 -2.32
C LEU A 99 -8.49 -2.73 -1.41
N THR A 100 -8.84 -3.86 -2.01
CA THR A 100 -9.17 -5.09 -1.31
C THR A 100 -7.93 -5.99 -1.20
N ILE A 101 -8.01 -7.03 -0.36
CA ILE A 101 -6.95 -8.04 -0.29
C ILE A 101 -6.84 -8.81 -1.61
N GLN A 102 -7.96 -9.06 -2.29
CA GLN A 102 -7.96 -9.70 -3.61
C GLN A 102 -7.16 -8.88 -4.61
N ASP A 103 -7.36 -7.55 -4.65
CA ASP A 103 -6.57 -6.68 -5.55
C ASP A 103 -5.06 -6.80 -5.29
N PHE A 104 -4.66 -6.92 -4.01
CA PHE A 104 -3.25 -7.10 -3.68
C PHE A 104 -2.74 -8.48 -4.12
N GLN A 105 -3.53 -9.54 -3.95
CA GLN A 105 -3.19 -10.87 -4.43
C GLN A 105 -3.00 -10.86 -5.95
N ASP A 106 -3.91 -10.24 -6.69
CA ASP A 106 -3.82 -10.13 -8.14
C ASP A 106 -2.52 -9.41 -8.55
N ILE A 107 -2.17 -8.30 -7.88
CA ILE A 107 -0.89 -7.60 -8.10
C ILE A 107 0.32 -8.49 -7.74
N PHE A 108 0.21 -9.26 -6.66
CA PHE A 108 1.29 -10.11 -6.17
C PHE A 108 1.56 -11.27 -7.12
N PHE A 109 0.50 -11.93 -7.60
CA PHE A 109 0.57 -13.11 -8.45
C PHE A 109 0.59 -12.82 -9.96
N ALA A 110 0.25 -11.61 -10.41
CA ALA A 110 0.37 -11.21 -11.82
C ALA A 110 1.80 -11.39 -12.38
N ARG A 111 2.82 -11.41 -11.53
CA ARG A 111 4.21 -11.72 -11.92
C ARG A 111 4.53 -13.20 -12.07
N GLU A 112 3.64 -14.13 -11.68
CA GLU A 112 3.81 -15.56 -12.01
C GLU A 112 3.47 -15.84 -13.47
N GLU A 113 2.77 -14.90 -14.12
CA GLU A 113 2.49 -14.95 -15.56
C GLU A 113 3.67 -14.48 -16.41
N GLU A 114 4.73 -13.90 -15.82
CA GLU A 114 5.94 -13.58 -16.57
C GLU A 114 6.67 -14.90 -16.94
N PRO A 115 6.89 -15.14 -18.24
CA PRO A 115 7.59 -16.34 -18.68
C PRO A 115 9.01 -16.37 -18.10
N CYS A 116 9.46 -17.56 -17.70
CA CYS A 116 10.81 -17.74 -17.16
C CYS A 116 11.85 -17.10 -18.10
N PRO A 117 12.73 -16.22 -17.60
CA PRO A 117 13.68 -15.48 -18.45
C PRO A 117 14.69 -16.39 -19.15
N THR A 118 14.83 -17.64 -18.71
CA THR A 118 15.74 -18.64 -19.28
C THR A 118 15.06 -19.53 -20.33
N CYS A 119 13.76 -19.83 -20.18
CA CYS A 119 13.09 -20.82 -21.05
C CYS A 119 11.79 -20.33 -21.69
N GLY A 120 11.35 -19.10 -21.40
CA GLY A 120 10.16 -18.47 -22.01
C GLY A 120 8.83 -19.12 -21.64
N ARG A 121 8.82 -20.11 -20.74
CA ARG A 121 7.59 -20.80 -20.33
C ARG A 121 6.93 -20.09 -19.16
N PRO A 122 5.61 -19.87 -19.17
CA PRO A 122 4.88 -19.42 -17.98
C PRO A 122 5.07 -20.46 -16.87
N PHE A 123 5.16 -20.01 -15.62
CA PHE A 123 5.17 -20.93 -14.49
C PHE A 123 3.88 -21.77 -14.51
N PRO A 124 3.93 -23.07 -14.20
CA PRO A 124 2.76 -23.92 -14.29
C PRO A 124 1.68 -23.40 -13.36
N ILE A 125 0.57 -22.94 -13.96
CA ILE A 125 -0.67 -22.60 -13.27
C ILE A 125 -1.18 -23.92 -12.66
N ARG A 126 -1.37 -23.95 -11.34
CA ARG A 126 -1.92 -25.12 -10.63
C ARG A 126 -3.39 -25.33 -10.96
#